data_AF-A0A812TI46-F1
#
_entry.id   AF-A0A812TI46-F1
#
_cell.length_a   1.000
_cell.length_b   1.000
_cell.length_c   1.000
_cell.angle_alpha   90.00
_cell.angle_beta   90.00
_cell.angle_gamma   90.00
#
_symmetry.space_group_name_H-M   'P 1'
#
loop_
_entity.id
_entity.type
_entity.pdbx_description
1 polymer ?
#
loop_
_entity_poly.entity_id
_entity_poly.type
_entity_poly.pdbx_seq_one_letter_code
_entity_poly.pdbx_strand_id
1 'polypeptide(L)'
;MVSTGVTVPVKAHPHRRAEALSSVAVVAGGQGSMAQSPIGRLLRRRNQIRIVKDTRAYRAWSAFFAKHGRREDDPITPKADEATSKSFFENQLREWRQKLHKSPTA
;
A
#
# COMPACT_ATOMS: atom_id res chain seq x y z
N MET A 1 43.58 38.08 37.01
CA MET A 1 43.39 36.95 36.07
C MET A 1 41.91 36.87 35.77
N VAL A 2 41.55 37.18 34.53
CA VAL A 2 40.16 37.13 34.01
C VAL A 2 39.91 35.72 33.49
N SER A 3 38.78 35.12 33.83
CA SER A 3 38.03 34.25 32.91
C SER A 3 36.70 33.83 33.52
N THR A 4 35.65 34.26 32.82
CA THR A 4 34.24 33.91 32.96
C THR A 4 34.02 32.42 32.69
N GLY A 5 33.34 31.73 33.62
CA GLY A 5 32.83 30.39 33.39
C GLY A 5 31.53 30.45 32.59
N VAL A 6 31.59 30.03 31.32
CA VAL A 6 30.43 29.86 30.45
C VAL A 6 29.83 28.48 30.69
N THR A 7 28.53 28.45 31.00
CA THR A 7 27.70 27.25 31.14
C THR A 7 27.41 26.62 29.78
N VAL A 8 27.66 25.33 29.62
CA VAL A 8 27.12 24.51 28.52
C VAL A 8 26.60 23.19 29.09
N PRO A 9 25.29 22.90 29.05
CA PRO A 9 24.80 21.55 29.31
C PRO A 9 24.77 20.74 28.01
N VAL A 10 25.54 19.66 28.04
CA VAL A 10 25.58 18.57 27.06
C VAL A 10 24.21 17.88 27.00
N LYS A 11 23.73 17.66 25.78
CA LYS A 11 22.47 16.98 25.45
C LYS A 11 22.56 15.50 25.82
N ALA A 12 21.86 15.09 26.86
CA ALA A 12 21.63 13.67 27.18
C ALA A 12 20.19 13.29 26.84
N HIS A 13 20.02 12.40 25.85
CA HIS A 13 18.84 11.54 25.73
C HIS A 13 18.98 10.43 26.79
N PRO A 14 17.91 10.05 27.49
CA PRO A 14 17.30 8.79 27.09
C PRO A 14 15.77 8.67 27.30
N HIS A 15 15.17 7.93 26.36
CA HIS A 15 14.09 6.96 26.47
C HIS A 15 12.83 7.20 27.34
N ARG A 16 11.71 7.04 26.62
CA ARG A 16 10.48 6.29 26.96
C ARG A 16 9.35 7.02 27.72
N ARG A 17 8.27 7.16 26.95
CA ARG A 17 6.92 6.62 27.25
C ARG A 17 5.95 7.53 28.01
N ALA A 18 5.10 8.20 27.24
CA ALA A 18 3.64 8.11 27.42
C ALA A 18 2.99 8.65 26.13
N GLU A 19 2.34 7.76 25.41
CA GLU A 19 1.51 8.09 24.25
C GLU A 19 0.38 9.00 24.73
N ALA A 20 0.34 10.23 24.23
CA ALA A 20 -0.88 11.02 24.27
C ALA A 20 -1.90 10.27 23.43
N LEU A 21 -2.85 9.61 24.09
CA LEU A 21 -4.05 9.06 23.48
C LEU A 21 -4.78 10.22 22.80
N SER A 22 -4.50 10.39 21.51
CA SER A 22 -5.25 11.27 20.63
C SER A 22 -6.63 10.64 20.44
N SER A 23 -7.55 11.06 21.30
CA SER A 23 -8.97 10.73 21.22
C SER A 23 -9.54 11.28 19.93
N VAL A 24 -9.45 10.49 18.86
CA VAL A 24 -10.19 10.75 17.62
C VAL A 24 -11.65 10.40 17.90
N ALA A 25 -12.44 11.42 18.23
CA ALA A 25 -13.89 11.35 18.26
C ALA A 25 -14.38 10.97 16.86
N VAL A 26 -14.86 9.74 16.70
CA VAL A 26 -15.63 9.34 15.52
C VAL A 26 -17.01 9.98 15.66
N VAL A 27 -17.17 11.15 15.05
CA VAL A 27 -18.50 11.72 14.79
C VAL A 27 -19.21 10.77 13.82
N ALA A 28 -20.02 9.87 14.38
CA ALA A 28 -20.99 9.05 13.67
C ALA A 28 -22.17 9.94 13.26
N GLY A 29 -21.95 10.77 12.24
CA GLY A 29 -22.92 11.72 11.72
C GLY A 29 -22.90 11.72 10.20
N GLY A 30 -23.34 10.62 9.59
CA GLY A 30 -23.52 10.53 8.15
C GLY A 30 -23.67 9.09 7.71
N GLN A 31 -24.86 8.75 7.20
CA GLN A 31 -25.08 7.54 6.39
C GLN A 31 -24.35 7.70 5.04
N GLY A 32 -23.02 7.83 5.10
CA GLY A 32 -22.17 7.75 3.92
C GLY A 32 -22.11 6.28 3.51
N SER A 33 -22.68 5.96 2.35
CA SER A 33 -22.60 4.63 1.76
C SER A 33 -21.18 4.06 1.93
N MET A 34 -21.05 2.93 2.64
CA MET A 34 -19.77 2.27 2.91
C MET A 34 -18.91 2.14 1.65
N ALA A 35 -19.54 2.05 0.46
CA ALA A 35 -18.89 2.11 -0.83
C ALA A 35 -17.94 3.32 -0.99
N GLN A 36 -18.38 4.53 -0.70
CA GLN A 36 -17.58 5.74 -0.94
C GLN A 36 -16.52 6.01 0.14
N SER A 37 -16.58 5.29 1.27
CA SER A 37 -15.57 5.38 2.32
C SER A 37 -14.19 4.88 1.83
N PRO A 38 -13.09 5.34 2.44
CA PRO A 38 -11.75 4.80 2.17
C PRO A 38 -11.67 3.28 2.36
N ILE A 39 -12.36 2.75 3.38
CA ILE A 39 -12.43 1.31 3.67
C ILE A 39 -13.16 0.57 2.54
N GLY A 40 -14.31 1.07 2.08
CA GLY A 40 -15.05 0.47 0.97
C GLY A 40 -14.29 0.50 -0.35
N ARG A 41 -13.50 1.55 -0.60
CA ARG A 41 -12.59 1.61 -1.75
C ARG A 41 -11.52 0.52 -1.66
N LEU A 42 -10.86 0.39 -0.51
CA LEU A 42 -9.84 -0.63 -0.26
C LEU A 42 -10.39 -2.05 -0.46
N LEU A 43 -11.55 -2.35 0.12
CA LEU A 43 -12.19 -3.67 0.00
C LEU A 43 -12.52 -4.00 -1.46
N ARG A 44 -13.06 -3.04 -2.22
CA ARG A 44 -13.34 -3.23 -3.65
C ARG A 44 -12.07 -3.50 -4.45
N ARG A 45 -11.00 -2.74 -4.22
CA ARG A 45 -9.70 -2.93 -4.88
C ARG A 45 -9.07 -4.29 -4.54
N ARG A 46 -9.09 -4.68 -3.26
CA ARG A 46 -8.63 -6.02 -2.81
C ARG A 46 -9.41 -7.14 -3.50
N ASN A 47 -10.73 -7.02 -3.60
CA ASN A 47 -11.55 -8.01 -4.28
C ASN A 47 -11.23 -8.10 -5.79
N GLN A 48 -11.05 -6.96 -6.46
CA GLN A 48 -10.65 -6.93 -7.87
C GLN A 48 -9.29 -7.60 -8.10
N ILE A 49 -8.32 -7.39 -7.21
CA ILE A 49 -7.02 -8.06 -7.28
C ILE A 49 -7.18 -9.57 -7.06
N ARG A 50 -7.95 -9.98 -6.05
CA ARG A 50 -8.23 -11.39 -5.76
C ARG A 50 -8.80 -12.11 -6.99
N ILE A 51 -9.82 -11.53 -7.64
CA ILE A 51 -10.42 -12.09 -8.85
C ILE A 51 -9.37 -12.36 -9.94
N VAL A 52 -8.42 -11.43 -10.14
CA VAL A 52 -7.34 -11.63 -11.13
C VAL A 52 -6.37 -12.72 -10.70
N LYS A 53 -6.01 -12.78 -9.42
CA LYS A 53 -5.13 -13.83 -8.89
C LYS A 53 -5.73 -15.23 -8.98
N ASP A 54 -7.06 -15.33 -8.94
CA ASP A 54 -7.77 -16.59 -9.06
C ASP A 54 -7.74 -17.16 -10.51
N THR A 55 -7.33 -16.36 -11.50
CA THR A 55 -7.30 -16.78 -12.92
C THR A 55 -6.18 -17.78 -13.24
N ARG A 56 -6.40 -18.62 -14.25
CA ARG A 56 -5.39 -19.55 -14.78
C ARG A 56 -4.12 -18.82 -15.25
N ALA A 57 -4.28 -17.68 -15.91
CA ALA A 57 -3.16 -16.88 -16.41
C ALA A 57 -2.25 -16.42 -15.27
N TYR A 58 -2.82 -15.92 -14.17
CA TYR A 58 -2.02 -15.54 -13.00
C TYR A 58 -1.31 -16.74 -12.36
N ARG A 59 -1.97 -17.88 -12.23
CA ARG A 59 -1.35 -19.10 -11.69
C ARG A 59 -0.17 -19.58 -12.54
N ALA A 60 -0.34 -19.61 -13.86
CA ALA A 60 0.71 -19.99 -14.80
C ALA A 60 1.89 -19.01 -14.73
N TRP A 61 1.61 -17.70 -14.79
CA TRP A 61 2.64 -16.67 -14.64
C TRP A 61 3.36 -16.76 -13.29
N SER A 62 2.64 -16.95 -12.18
CA SER A 62 3.23 -17.04 -10.85
C SER A 62 4.14 -18.27 -10.71
N ALA A 63 3.79 -19.39 -11.34
CA ALA A 63 4.62 -20.60 -11.37
C ALA A 63 5.88 -20.40 -12.23
N PHE A 64 5.77 -19.70 -13.36
CA PHE A 64 6.91 -19.31 -14.19
C PHE A 64 7.84 -18.35 -13.44
N PHE A 65 7.28 -17.29 -12.85
CA PHE A 65 7.99 -16.29 -12.04
C PHE A 65 8.75 -16.92 -10.88
N ALA A 66 8.15 -17.88 -10.16
CA ALA A 66 8.81 -18.55 -9.04
C ALA A 66 10.09 -19.31 -9.44
N LYS A 67 10.20 -19.71 -10.72
CA LYS A 67 11.36 -20.44 -11.26
C LYS A 67 12.39 -19.52 -11.90
N HIS A 68 11.94 -18.47 -12.58
CA HIS A 68 12.81 -17.64 -13.44
C HIS A 68 13.09 -16.23 -12.86
N GLY A 69 12.46 -15.87 -11.75
CA GLY A 69 12.56 -14.53 -11.16
C GLY A 69 11.74 -13.49 -11.94
N ARG A 70 11.84 -12.22 -11.51
CA ARG A 70 11.14 -11.10 -12.15
C ARG A 70 11.97 -10.50 -13.27
N ARG A 71 11.32 -10.17 -14.38
CA ARG A 71 11.85 -9.32 -15.46
C ARG A 71 11.25 -7.92 -15.36
N GLU A 72 11.89 -6.96 -16.01
CA GLU A 72 11.46 -5.55 -15.99
C GLU A 72 10.02 -5.37 -16.53
N ASP A 73 9.68 -6.09 -17.59
CA ASP A 73 8.37 -5.99 -18.24
C ASP A 73 7.25 -6.79 -17.57
N ASP A 74 7.55 -7.55 -16.52
CA ASP A 74 6.60 -8.47 -15.91
C ASP A 74 5.37 -7.76 -15.34
N PRO A 75 4.23 -8.46 -15.28
CA PRO A 75 3.03 -7.95 -14.64
C PRO A 75 3.28 -7.58 -13.16
N ILE A 76 2.89 -6.37 -12.79
CA ILE A 76 2.96 -5.87 -11.41
C ILE A 76 1.54 -5.78 -10.85
N THR A 77 1.31 -6.44 -9.71
CA THR A 77 0.03 -6.34 -9.00
C THR A 77 -0.16 -4.91 -8.47
N PRO A 78 -1.26 -4.22 -8.82
CA PRO A 78 -1.57 -2.90 -8.27
C PRO A 78 -1.72 -2.93 -6.75
N LYS A 79 -1.35 -1.84 -6.08
CA LYS A 79 -1.47 -1.71 -4.63
C LYS A 79 -2.86 -1.22 -4.27
N ALA A 80 -3.60 -2.00 -3.47
CA ALA A 80 -4.99 -1.69 -3.14
C ALA A 80 -5.13 -0.48 -2.19
N ASP A 81 -4.14 -0.29 -1.33
CA ASP A 81 -4.00 0.71 -0.29
C ASP A 81 -3.38 2.02 -0.77
N GLU A 82 -2.90 2.07 -2.02
CA GLU A 82 -2.30 3.28 -2.59
C GLU A 82 -3.33 4.41 -2.71
N ALA A 83 -2.95 5.60 -2.25
CA ALA A 83 -3.76 6.81 -2.32
C ALA A 83 -3.79 7.37 -3.76
N THR A 84 -4.53 6.70 -4.64
CA THR A 84 -4.65 7.02 -6.06
C THR A 84 -6.11 7.27 -6.46
N SER A 85 -6.31 7.94 -7.59
CA SER A 85 -7.64 8.09 -8.18
C SER A 85 -8.24 6.74 -8.60
N LYS A 86 -9.56 6.71 -8.77
CA LYS A 86 -10.26 5.50 -9.24
C LYS A 86 -9.75 5.06 -10.62
N SER A 87 -9.69 6.00 -11.57
CA SER A 87 -9.28 5.73 -12.95
C SER A 87 -7.83 5.26 -13.05
N PHE A 88 -6.92 5.83 -12.26
CA PHE A 88 -5.52 5.41 -12.23
C PHE A 88 -5.39 3.95 -11.79
N PHE A 89 -6.05 3.57 -10.69
CA PHE A 89 -6.05 2.18 -10.23
C PHE A 89 -6.67 1.23 -11.26
N GLU A 90 -7.77 1.63 -11.90
CA GLU A 90 -8.42 0.82 -12.94
C GLU A 90 -7.54 0.63 -14.18
N ASN A 91 -6.74 1.65 -14.54
CA ASN A 91 -5.76 1.55 -15.61
C ASN A 91 -4.62 0.59 -15.25
N GLN A 92 -4.05 0.71 -14.04
CA GLN A 92 -3.05 -0.26 -13.54
C GLN A 92 -3.61 -1.68 -13.54
N LEU A 93 -4.85 -1.87 -13.10
CA LEU A 93 -5.51 -3.18 -13.10
C LEU A 93 -5.69 -3.75 -14.51
N ARG A 94 -6.03 -2.90 -15.47
CA ARG A 94 -6.19 -3.26 -16.89
C ARG A 94 -4.86 -3.70 -17.49
N GLU A 95 -3.81 -2.90 -17.31
CA GLU A 95 -2.46 -3.19 -17.80
C GLU A 95 -1.94 -4.49 -17.19
N TRP A 96 -2.12 -4.67 -15.88
CA TRP A 96 -1.74 -5.89 -15.19
C TRP A 96 -2.43 -7.13 -15.79
N ARG A 97 -3.75 -7.07 -16.02
CA ARG A 97 -4.49 -8.16 -16.68
C ARG A 97 -3.95 -8.44 -18.08
N GLN A 98 -3.73 -7.41 -18.89
CA GLN A 98 -3.22 -7.58 -20.25
C GLN A 98 -1.83 -8.22 -20.26
N LYS A 99 -0.93 -7.78 -19.36
CA LYS A 99 0.41 -8.36 -19.22
C LYS A 99 0.35 -9.83 -18.84
N LEU A 100 -0.52 -10.23 -17.90
CA LEU A 100 -0.68 -11.63 -17.50
C LEU A 100 -1.07 -12.56 -18.65
N HIS A 101 -1.81 -12.07 -19.64
CA HIS A 101 -2.18 -12.85 -20.83
C HIS A 101 -1.11 -12.86 -21.93
N LYS A 102 -0.21 -11.87 -21.92
CA LYS A 102 0.92 -11.78 -22.87
C LYS A 102 2.16 -12.50 -22.38
N SER A 103 2.33 -12.62 -21.06
CA SER A 103 3.43 -13.35 -20.46
C SER A 103 3.43 -14.81 -20.96
N PRO A 104 4.60 -15.40 -21.22
CA PRO A 104 4.67 -16.79 -21.65
C PRO A 104 4.06 -17.67 -20.55
N THR A 105 2.86 -18.16 -20.81
CA THR A 105 2.28 -19.27 -20.07
C THR A 105 3.06 -20.50 -20.48
N ALA A 106 3.80 -21.08 -19.53
CA ALA A 106 4.52 -22.33 -19.73
C ALA A 106 3.62 -23.43 -20.32
#